data_AF-A0A7C7WGD5-F1
#
_entry.id   AF-A0A7C7WGD5-F1
#
_cell.length_a   1.000
_cell.length_b   1.000
_cell.length_c   1.000
_cell.angle_alpha   90.00
_cell.angle_beta   90.00
_cell.angle_gamma   90.00
#
_symmetry.space_group_name_H-M   'P 1'
#
loop_
_entity.id
_entity.type
_entity.pdbx_description
1 polymer ?
#
loop_
_entity_poly.entity_id
_entity_poly.type
_entity_poly.pdbx_seq_one_letter_code
_entity_poly.pdbx_strand_id
1 'polypeptide(L)'
;MPSLSELAEPMLRLAGYRVNPRTNGPHTTPGLSRITIRNISDGTEHAFDAPRETSLGSPTFSPDGSRLLFLLTRYNGIEAWMMEVSTGQARPLSDTSINAVWGNPCNWLDDNATVVCRFKASARGAPPDAPDVPAQPNVQSHGGGAAPIRTYQDLLGNAHDEALFEYFFTTQVGTIGLATG
;
A
#
# COMPACT_ATOMS: atom_id res chain seq x y z
N MET A 1 16.04 10.26 -7.37
CA MET A 1 16.28 8.99 -8.07
C MET A 1 16.25 7.88 -7.04
N PRO A 2 15.62 6.73 -7.33
CA PRO A 2 15.68 5.58 -6.43
C PRO A 2 17.13 5.09 -6.29
N SER A 3 17.44 4.58 -5.10
CA SER A 3 18.70 3.92 -4.79
C SER A 3 18.83 2.58 -5.53
N LEU A 4 20.06 2.09 -5.65
CA LEU A 4 20.31 0.77 -6.24
C LEU A 4 19.62 -0.35 -5.44
N SER A 5 19.56 -0.22 -4.11
CA SER A 5 18.87 -1.16 -3.24
C SER A 5 17.36 -1.19 -3.51
N GLU A 6 16.71 -0.03 -3.68
CA GLU A 6 15.28 0.03 -4.03
C GLU A 6 14.99 -0.59 -5.39
N LEU A 7 15.88 -0.41 -6.37
CA LEU A 7 15.73 -1.03 -7.69
C LEU A 7 15.92 -2.56 -7.67
N ALA A 8 16.72 -3.06 -6.73
CA ALA A 8 17.00 -4.49 -6.55
C ALA A 8 15.94 -5.22 -5.72
N GLU A 9 14.97 -4.50 -5.12
CA GLU A 9 13.86 -5.12 -4.41
C GLU A 9 13.06 -6.05 -5.33
N PRO A 10 12.52 -7.17 -4.80
CA PRO A 10 11.75 -8.12 -5.59
C PRO A 10 10.50 -7.47 -6.18
N MET A 11 10.22 -7.75 -7.46
CA MET A 11 9.10 -7.17 -8.19
C MET A 11 8.27 -8.27 -8.87
N LEU A 12 7.05 -8.46 -8.39
CA LEU A 12 6.04 -9.26 -9.07
C LEU A 12 5.25 -8.39 -10.03
N ARG A 13 4.92 -8.94 -11.21
CA ARG A 13 4.17 -8.27 -12.29
C ARG A 13 2.83 -8.96 -12.42
N LEU A 14 1.81 -8.38 -11.80
CA LEU A 14 0.53 -9.03 -11.60
C LEU A 14 -0.61 -8.14 -12.12
N ALA A 15 -1.17 -8.50 -13.27
CA ALA A 15 -2.31 -7.81 -13.90
C ALA A 15 -2.13 -6.28 -14.04
N GLY A 16 -0.93 -5.84 -14.42
CA GLY A 16 -0.58 -4.43 -14.57
C GLY A 16 -0.03 -3.76 -13.31
N TYR A 17 -0.01 -4.46 -12.16
CA TYR A 17 0.58 -3.97 -10.92
C TYR A 17 2.01 -4.50 -10.72
N ARG A 18 2.88 -3.64 -10.19
CA ARG A 18 4.24 -4.00 -9.77
C ARG A 18 4.28 -4.07 -8.26
N VAL A 19 4.26 -5.28 -7.72
CA VAL A 19 4.12 -5.56 -6.28
C VAL A 19 5.47 -5.93 -5.68
N ASN A 20 5.82 -5.31 -4.54
CA ASN A 20 6.90 -5.83 -3.70
C ASN A 20 6.34 -6.87 -2.72
N PRO A 21 6.71 -8.15 -2.86
CA PRO A 21 6.18 -9.23 -2.03
C PRO A 21 6.60 -9.13 -0.56
N ARG A 22 7.68 -8.40 -0.23
CA ARG A 22 8.10 -8.17 1.17
C ARG A 22 7.13 -7.23 1.88
N THR A 23 6.65 -6.20 1.20
CA THR A 23 5.86 -5.13 1.82
C THR A 23 4.35 -5.31 1.64
N ASN A 24 3.87 -6.09 0.65
CA ASN A 24 2.51 -6.01 0.09
C ASN A 24 2.13 -4.59 -0.35
N GLY A 25 3.07 -3.91 -0.99
CA GLY A 25 2.82 -2.61 -1.57
C GLY A 25 3.33 -2.51 -2.99
N PRO A 26 3.26 -1.31 -3.57
CA PRO A 26 3.90 -1.01 -4.83
C PRO A 26 5.41 -1.27 -4.72
N HIS A 27 6.01 -1.80 -5.79
CA HIS A 27 7.47 -1.97 -5.88
C HIS A 27 8.20 -0.64 -5.77
N THR A 28 7.69 0.37 -6.47
CA THR A 28 8.20 1.74 -6.36
C THR A 28 7.39 2.48 -5.32
N THR A 29 8.00 2.78 -4.18
CA THR A 29 7.38 3.61 -3.13
C THR A 29 7.32 5.08 -3.55
N PRO A 30 6.41 5.90 -2.96
CA PRO A 30 6.32 7.34 -3.27
C PRO A 30 7.61 8.13 -3.00
N GLY A 31 8.50 7.64 -2.14
CA GLY A 31 9.81 8.24 -1.89
C GLY A 31 9.76 9.51 -1.04
N LEU A 32 8.66 9.78 -0.33
CA LEU A 32 8.57 10.93 0.57
C LEU A 32 9.43 10.67 1.82
N SER A 33 10.30 11.62 2.15
CA SER A 33 11.20 11.56 3.31
C SER A 33 10.78 12.44 4.48
N ARG A 34 9.89 13.40 4.24
CA ARG A 34 9.37 14.33 5.24
C ARG A 34 7.96 14.76 4.89
N ILE A 35 7.10 14.86 5.88
CA ILE A 35 5.81 15.55 5.80
C ILE A 35 5.92 16.79 6.67
N THR A 36 5.64 17.97 6.11
CA THR A 36 5.54 19.23 6.85
C THR A 36 4.13 19.78 6.71
N ILE A 37 3.51 20.11 7.84
CA ILE A 37 2.21 20.77 7.93
C ILE A 37 2.47 22.20 8.40
N ARG A 38 1.97 23.18 7.65
CA ARG A 38 2.08 24.59 7.97
C ARG A 38 0.69 25.18 8.21
N ASN A 39 0.50 25.83 9.34
CA ASN A 39 -0.67 26.67 9.57
C ASN A 39 -0.52 27.97 8.79
N ILE A 40 -1.53 28.30 7.98
CA ILE A 40 -1.50 29.48 7.10
C ILE A 40 -1.68 30.78 7.89
N SER A 41 -2.41 30.73 9.00
CA SER A 41 -2.80 31.93 9.75
C SER A 41 -1.65 32.53 10.54
N ASP A 42 -0.80 31.70 11.15
CA ASP A 42 0.31 32.11 12.01
C ASP A 42 1.69 31.65 11.52
N GLY A 43 1.74 30.83 10.45
CA GLY A 43 2.97 30.31 9.87
C GLY A 43 3.63 29.21 10.69
N THR A 44 3.00 28.71 11.76
CA THR A 44 3.54 27.61 12.56
C THR A 44 3.69 26.34 11.74
N GLU A 45 4.75 25.58 11.99
CA GLU A 45 5.05 24.35 11.28
C GLU A 45 5.23 23.16 12.23
N HIS A 46 4.66 22.03 11.82
CA HIS A 46 4.93 20.72 12.38
C HIS A 46 5.49 19.83 11.28
N ALA A 47 6.50 19.02 11.60
CA ALA A 47 7.10 18.13 10.63
C ALA A 47 7.29 16.73 11.23
N PHE A 48 7.16 15.73 10.37
CA PHE A 48 7.52 14.36 10.65
C PHE A 48 8.54 13.89 9.61
N ASP A 49 9.74 13.58 10.11
CA ASP A 49 10.81 12.99 9.33
C ASP A 49 10.63 11.47 9.25
N ALA A 50 10.74 10.92 8.04
CA ALA A 50 10.77 9.49 7.85
C ALA A 50 11.98 8.90 8.61
N PRO A 51 11.79 7.85 9.42
CA PRO A 51 12.89 7.07 9.93
C PRO A 51 13.81 6.60 8.79
N ARG A 52 15.09 6.34 9.10
CA ARG A 52 16.05 5.83 8.11
C ARG A 52 15.50 4.59 7.40
N GLU A 53 15.75 4.51 6.10
CA GLU A 53 15.36 3.36 5.26
C GLU A 53 13.84 3.11 5.26
N THR A 54 13.06 4.18 5.40
CA THR A 54 11.60 4.15 5.25
C THR A 54 11.13 5.19 4.24
N SER A 55 9.92 4.99 3.71
CA SER A 55 9.29 5.93 2.80
C SER A 55 7.88 6.26 3.28
N LEU A 56 7.54 7.55 3.30
CA LEU A 56 6.19 8.02 3.60
C LEU A 56 5.33 8.03 2.32
N GLY A 57 4.02 7.91 2.48
CA GLY A 57 3.10 7.88 1.37
C GLY A 57 1.65 8.18 1.74
N SER A 58 0.84 8.46 0.73
CA SER A 58 -0.62 8.61 0.84
C SER A 58 -1.10 9.53 1.98
N PRO A 59 -0.55 10.75 2.15
CA PRO A 59 -1.04 11.67 3.18
C PRO A 59 -2.48 12.11 2.86
N THR A 60 -3.36 12.04 3.85
CA THR A 60 -4.77 12.47 3.73
C THR A 60 -5.28 13.03 5.05
N PHE A 61 -5.86 14.23 5.01
CA PHE A 61 -6.45 14.86 6.18
C PHE A 61 -7.77 14.17 6.56
N SER A 62 -8.08 14.17 7.86
CA SER A 62 -9.43 13.88 8.34
C SER A 62 -10.43 14.90 7.76
N PRO A 63 -11.73 14.58 7.68
CA PRO A 63 -12.72 15.48 7.11
C PRO A 63 -12.75 16.88 7.77
N ASP A 64 -12.49 16.95 9.08
CA ASP A 64 -12.37 18.20 9.85
C ASP A 64 -10.98 18.87 9.79
N GLY A 65 -9.99 18.22 9.15
CA GLY A 65 -8.63 18.70 9.04
C GLY A 65 -7.81 18.66 10.33
N SER A 66 -8.31 18.08 11.43
CA SER A 66 -7.60 18.03 12.72
C SER A 66 -6.46 17.01 12.75
N ARG A 67 -6.49 16.01 11.86
CA ARG A 67 -5.56 14.88 11.81
C ARG A 67 -5.07 14.62 10.39
N LEU A 68 -3.86 14.08 10.28
CA LEU A 68 -3.30 13.59 9.03
C LEU A 68 -3.02 12.09 9.13
N LEU A 69 -3.67 11.31 8.28
CA LEU A 69 -3.37 9.90 8.06
C LEU A 69 -2.31 9.78 6.97
N PHE A 70 -1.32 8.90 7.15
CA PHE A 70 -0.33 8.59 6.13
C PHE A 70 0.20 7.16 6.31
N LEU A 71 0.91 6.67 5.30
CA LEU A 71 1.57 5.37 5.33
C LEU A 71 3.06 5.53 5.56
N LEU A 72 3.63 4.59 6.30
CA LEU A 72 5.06 4.44 6.48
C LEU A 72 5.47 3.06 5.97
N THR A 73 6.26 3.04 4.90
CA THR A 73 6.77 1.81 4.28
C THR A 73 8.16 1.52 4.82
N ARG A 74 8.33 0.32 5.37
CA ARG A 74 9.62 -0.26 5.78
C ARG A 74 9.98 -1.42 4.86
N TYR A 75 11.17 -1.99 5.05
CA TYR A 75 11.65 -3.13 4.26
C TYR A 75 10.75 -4.38 4.33
N ASN A 76 9.98 -4.56 5.41
CA ASN A 76 9.16 -5.76 5.67
C ASN A 76 7.65 -5.50 5.72
N GLY A 77 7.19 -4.27 5.49
CA GLY A 77 5.78 -3.96 5.69
C GLY A 77 5.44 -2.49 5.51
N ILE A 78 4.14 -2.23 5.55
CA ILE A 78 3.56 -0.90 5.47
C ILE A 78 2.69 -0.72 6.72
N GLU A 79 2.88 0.41 7.39
CA GLU A 79 2.16 0.78 8.60
C GLU A 79 1.26 1.98 8.32
N ALA A 80 0.08 2.01 8.94
CA ALA A 80 -0.77 3.19 8.97
C ALA A 80 -0.40 4.07 10.17
N TRP A 81 -0.18 5.35 9.93
CA TRP A 81 0.24 6.34 10.92
C TRP A 81 -0.70 7.54 10.92
N MET A 82 -0.83 8.19 12.07
CA MET A 82 -1.61 9.41 12.23
C MET A 82 -0.76 10.48 12.91
N MET A 83 -0.89 11.72 12.44
CA MET A 83 -0.33 12.91 13.05
C MET A 83 -1.43 13.89 13.45
N GLU A 84 -1.42 14.34 14.71
CA GLU A 84 -2.30 15.41 15.19
C GLU A 84 -1.80 16.75 14.64
N VAL A 85 -2.64 17.49 13.91
CA VAL A 85 -2.23 18.71 13.18
C VAL A 85 -1.81 19.83 14.12
N SER A 86 -2.46 19.94 15.28
CA SER A 86 -2.23 21.00 16.26
C SER A 86 -0.92 20.85 17.05
N THR A 87 -0.35 19.64 17.09
CA THR A 87 0.85 19.35 17.91
C THR A 87 1.99 18.76 17.10
N GLY A 88 1.73 18.22 15.91
CA GLY A 88 2.68 17.45 15.14
C GLY A 88 2.98 16.06 15.70
N GLN A 89 2.29 15.62 16.75
CA GLN A 89 2.54 14.29 17.33
C GLN A 89 2.08 13.19 16.38
N ALA A 90 3.03 12.37 15.93
CA ALA A 90 2.78 11.25 15.04
C ALA A 90 2.91 9.91 15.76
N ARG A 91 2.00 8.97 15.48
CA ARG A 91 2.00 7.63 16.07
C ARG A 91 1.44 6.57 15.10
N PRO A 92 1.86 5.30 15.22
CA PRO A 92 1.22 4.21 14.49
C PRO A 92 -0.23 4.04 14.95
N LEU A 93 -1.10 3.57 14.05
CA LEU A 93 -2.51 3.30 14.32
C LEU A 93 -2.81 1.84 14.66
N SER A 94 -1.95 0.91 14.22
CA SER A 94 -2.11 -0.53 14.42
C SER A 94 -0.77 -1.23 14.25
N ASP A 95 -0.61 -2.36 14.95
CA ASP A 95 0.53 -3.28 14.75
C ASP A 95 0.36 -4.18 13.53
N THR A 96 -0.84 -4.19 12.92
CA THR A 96 -1.12 -5.00 11.73
C THR A 96 -0.66 -4.29 10.47
N SER A 97 0.15 -4.97 9.65
CA SER A 97 0.60 -4.43 8.37
C SER A 97 -0.56 -4.19 7.39
N ILE A 98 -0.43 -3.11 6.64
CA ILE A 98 -1.33 -2.70 5.57
C ILE A 98 -1.06 -3.52 4.31
N ASN A 99 -2.13 -3.83 3.57
CA ASN A 99 -2.05 -4.31 2.20
C ASN A 99 -2.34 -3.14 1.24
N ALA A 100 -1.29 -2.63 0.61
CA ALA A 100 -1.31 -1.45 -0.25
C ALA A 100 -1.06 -1.78 -1.73
N VAL A 101 -1.24 -3.05 -2.15
CA VAL A 101 -0.90 -3.50 -3.52
C VAL A 101 -1.65 -2.76 -4.63
N TRP A 102 -2.76 -2.09 -4.31
CA TRP A 102 -3.51 -1.26 -5.26
C TRP A 102 -4.19 -0.09 -4.56
N GLY A 103 -4.34 1.04 -5.26
CA GLY A 103 -5.11 2.21 -4.80
C GLY A 103 -4.67 2.79 -3.45
N ASN A 104 -5.53 3.60 -2.84
CA ASN A 104 -5.33 4.06 -1.45
C ASN A 104 -5.85 2.99 -0.47
N PRO A 105 -5.00 2.38 0.38
CA PRO A 105 -5.42 1.30 1.28
C PRO A 105 -6.20 1.77 2.49
N CYS A 106 -6.13 3.05 2.86
CA CYS A 106 -6.80 3.58 4.04
C CYS A 106 -7.56 4.87 3.73
N ASN A 107 -8.78 4.97 4.25
CA ASN A 107 -9.64 6.15 4.08
C ASN A 107 -10.30 6.51 5.41
N TRP A 108 -10.52 7.81 5.60
CA TRP A 108 -11.34 8.31 6.69
C TRP A 108 -12.81 7.98 6.46
N LEU A 109 -13.52 7.69 7.54
CA LEU A 109 -14.97 7.82 7.57
C LEU A 109 -15.35 9.25 7.95
N ASP A 110 -16.59 9.63 7.67
CA ASP A 110 -17.10 10.99 7.86
C ASP A 110 -17.26 11.39 9.34
N ASP A 111 -17.00 10.49 10.28
CA ASP A 111 -17.12 10.69 11.73
C ASP A 111 -15.88 11.35 12.38
N ASN A 112 -14.85 11.67 11.60
CA ASN A 112 -13.55 12.21 12.05
C ASN A 112 -12.75 11.33 13.04
N ALA A 113 -13.25 10.13 13.36
CA ALA A 113 -12.70 9.29 14.41
C ALA A 113 -12.35 7.89 13.91
N THR A 114 -12.85 7.48 12.75
CA THR A 114 -12.67 6.13 12.24
C THR A 114 -11.92 6.14 10.92
N VAL A 115 -10.95 5.24 10.82
CA VAL A 115 -10.23 4.94 9.56
C VAL A 115 -10.56 3.52 9.14
N VAL A 116 -10.98 3.34 7.89
CA VAL A 116 -11.09 2.01 7.27
C VAL A 116 -9.81 1.71 6.49
N CYS A 117 -9.21 0.55 6.73
CA CYS A 117 -7.97 0.13 6.08
C CYS A 117 -8.08 -1.29 5.52
N ARG A 118 -7.27 -1.54 4.49
CA ARG A 118 -6.95 -2.88 3.97
C ARG A 118 -5.70 -3.41 4.64
N PHE A 119 -5.83 -4.51 5.37
CA PHE A 119 -4.75 -5.18 6.08
C PHE A 119 -4.26 -6.39 5.32
N LYS A 120 -3.01 -6.80 5.58
CA LYS A 120 -2.52 -8.12 5.18
C LYS A 120 -3.41 -9.16 5.88
N ALA A 121 -4.07 -10.02 5.11
CA ALA A 121 -4.91 -11.08 5.68
C ALA A 121 -4.03 -12.05 6.49
N SER A 122 -4.28 -12.18 7.80
CA SER A 122 -3.46 -13.00 8.70
C SER A 122 -3.53 -14.50 8.38
N ALA A 123 -4.64 -14.95 7.82
CA ALA A 123 -4.89 -16.38 7.52
C ALA A 123 -4.31 -16.89 6.20
N ARG A 124 -3.67 -16.05 5.38
CA ARG A 124 -3.31 -16.43 3.99
C ARG A 124 -2.06 -17.31 3.85
N GLY A 125 -1.29 -17.53 4.92
CA GLY A 125 -0.07 -18.36 4.87
C GLY A 125 1.07 -17.76 4.05
N ALA A 126 1.95 -18.61 3.53
CA ALA A 126 3.05 -18.23 2.63
C ALA A 126 2.54 -18.04 1.18
N PRO A 127 3.20 -17.21 0.35
CA PRO A 127 2.86 -17.13 -1.07
C PRO A 127 3.05 -18.50 -1.73
N PRO A 128 2.24 -18.83 -2.76
CA PRO A 128 2.44 -20.06 -3.52
C PRO A 128 3.84 -20.06 -4.15
N ASP A 129 4.49 -21.22 -4.17
CA ASP A 129 5.76 -21.40 -4.86
C ASP A 129 5.55 -21.54 -6.37
N ALA A 130 6.59 -21.18 -7.15
CA ALA A 130 6.60 -21.45 -8.58
C ALA A 130 6.66 -22.97 -8.80
N PRO A 131 5.82 -23.54 -9.69
CA PRO A 131 5.86 -24.97 -9.95
C PRO A 131 7.15 -25.36 -10.68
N ASP A 132 7.80 -26.44 -10.25
CA ASP A 132 9.00 -26.99 -10.93
C ASP A 132 8.70 -27.42 -12.37
N VAL A 133 7.48 -27.88 -12.61
CA VAL A 133 6.95 -28.25 -13.93
C VAL A 133 5.59 -27.59 -14.09
N PRO A 134 5.34 -26.82 -15.17
CA PRO A 134 4.02 -26.26 -15.45
C PRO A 134 2.98 -27.37 -15.47
N ALA A 135 1.97 -27.28 -14.60
CA ALA A 135 0.95 -28.31 -14.45
C ALA A 135 0.17 -28.56 -15.75
N GLN A 136 0.01 -27.52 -16.57
CA GLN A 136 -0.62 -27.55 -17.88
C GLN A 136 0.01 -26.50 -18.81
N PRO A 137 -0.19 -26.59 -20.14
CA PRO A 137 0.12 -25.50 -21.05
C PRO A 137 -0.58 -24.21 -20.61
N ASN A 138 0.02 -23.06 -20.92
CA ASN A 138 -0.64 -21.80 -20.72
C ASN A 138 -1.81 -21.67 -21.71
N VAL A 139 -3.05 -21.75 -21.22
CA VAL A 139 -4.26 -21.66 -22.05
C VAL A 139 -4.84 -20.27 -21.92
N GLN A 140 -4.92 -19.54 -23.03
CA GLN A 140 -5.62 -18.27 -23.11
C GLN A 140 -6.90 -18.45 -23.93
N SER A 141 -8.02 -17.96 -23.41
CA SER A 141 -9.32 -18.00 -24.09
C SER A 141 -9.85 -16.59 -24.28
N HIS A 142 -10.44 -16.32 -25.44
CA HIS A 142 -11.11 -15.06 -25.74
C HIS A 142 -12.51 -15.33 -26.29
N GLY A 143 -13.50 -14.52 -25.92
CA GLY A 143 -14.91 -14.71 -26.31
C GLY A 143 -15.27 -14.48 -27.78
N GLY A 144 -14.28 -14.31 -28.67
CA GLY A 144 -14.46 -13.98 -30.08
C GLY A 144 -14.77 -12.50 -30.36
N GLY A 145 -14.34 -12.00 -31.53
CA GLY A 145 -14.58 -10.62 -31.99
C GLY A 145 -13.37 -9.68 -31.89
N ALA A 146 -13.35 -8.64 -32.73
CA ALA A 146 -12.32 -7.61 -32.69
C ALA A 146 -12.58 -6.67 -31.49
N ALA A 147 -11.76 -6.77 -30.45
CA ALA A 147 -11.76 -5.86 -29.31
C ALA A 147 -10.40 -5.15 -29.25
N PRO A 148 -10.26 -3.96 -29.87
CA PRO A 148 -9.04 -3.17 -29.74
C PRO A 148 -8.89 -2.71 -28.28
N ILE A 149 -8.09 -3.45 -27.52
CA ILE A 149 -7.67 -3.10 -26.17
C ILE A 149 -6.29 -2.47 -26.21
N ARG A 150 -5.98 -1.57 -25.26
CA ARG A 150 -4.60 -1.10 -25.08
C ARG A 150 -3.71 -2.30 -24.81
N THR A 151 -2.49 -2.27 -25.31
CA THR A 151 -1.46 -3.20 -24.84
C THR A 151 -1.15 -2.87 -23.39
N TYR A 152 -1.50 -3.77 -22.49
CA TYR A 152 -1.16 -3.66 -21.07
C TYR A 152 0.15 -4.40 -20.83
N GLN A 153 1.09 -3.72 -20.18
CA GLN A 153 2.29 -4.38 -19.66
C GLN A 153 1.94 -5.19 -18.42
N ASP A 154 2.78 -6.16 -18.08
CA ASP A 154 2.72 -6.85 -16.78
C ASP A 154 1.38 -7.61 -16.56
N LEU A 155 0.74 -8.09 -17.63
CA LEU A 155 -0.42 -8.99 -17.57
C LEU A 155 -0.04 -10.33 -16.94
N LEU A 156 -1.03 -11.04 -16.39
CA LEU A 156 -0.84 -12.38 -15.86
C LEU A 156 -0.41 -13.31 -16.99
N GLY A 157 0.74 -13.96 -16.81
CA GLY A 157 1.36 -14.78 -17.83
C GLY A 157 1.04 -16.26 -17.72
N ASN A 158 0.62 -16.75 -16.55
CA ASN A 158 0.37 -18.16 -16.28
C ASN A 158 -0.45 -18.37 -14.99
N ALA A 159 -0.80 -19.63 -14.70
CA ALA A 159 -1.55 -20.01 -13.49
C ALA A 159 -0.85 -19.67 -12.16
N HIS A 160 0.47 -19.61 -12.13
CA HIS A 160 1.20 -19.18 -10.93
C HIS A 160 1.05 -17.66 -10.70
N ASP A 161 1.09 -16.84 -11.76
CA ASP A 161 0.80 -15.41 -11.66
C ASP A 161 -0.64 -15.17 -11.19
N GLU A 162 -1.60 -15.98 -11.64
CA GLU A 162 -2.99 -15.95 -11.14
C GLU A 162 -3.07 -16.25 -9.63
N ALA A 163 -2.38 -17.31 -9.17
CA ALA A 163 -2.33 -17.66 -7.75
C ALA A 163 -1.63 -16.59 -6.90
N LEU A 164 -0.56 -15.98 -7.41
CA LEU A 164 0.11 -14.84 -6.76
C LEU A 164 -0.81 -13.61 -6.73
N PHE A 165 -1.54 -13.32 -7.81
CA PHE A 165 -2.50 -12.23 -7.85
C PHE A 165 -3.58 -12.43 -6.78
N GLU A 166 -4.20 -13.60 -6.72
CA GLU A 166 -5.18 -13.93 -5.68
C GLU A 166 -4.58 -13.76 -4.27
N TYR A 167 -3.39 -14.30 -4.03
CA TYR A 167 -2.71 -14.22 -2.73
C TYR A 167 -2.40 -12.77 -2.29
N PHE A 168 -1.85 -11.94 -3.19
CA PHE A 168 -1.44 -10.58 -2.85
C PHE A 168 -2.62 -9.61 -2.78
N PHE A 169 -3.64 -9.79 -3.63
CA PHE A 169 -4.81 -8.91 -3.68
C PHE A 169 -5.89 -9.27 -2.67
N THR A 170 -5.88 -10.50 -2.13
CA THR A 170 -6.70 -10.86 -0.97
C THR A 170 -6.29 -10.02 0.23
N THR A 171 -7.27 -9.32 0.79
CA THR A 171 -7.08 -8.39 1.91
C THR A 171 -8.16 -8.60 2.96
N GLN A 172 -7.83 -8.28 4.20
CA GLN A 172 -8.80 -8.13 5.26
C GLN A 172 -9.13 -6.65 5.42
N VAL A 173 -10.41 -6.29 5.30
CA VAL A 173 -10.87 -4.92 5.59
C VAL A 173 -11.17 -4.82 7.08
N GLY A 174 -10.71 -3.75 7.71
CA GLY A 174 -11.00 -3.47 9.12
C GLY A 174 -11.06 -1.97 9.39
N THR A 175 -11.70 -1.61 10.50
CA THR A 175 -11.75 -0.23 10.99
C THR A 175 -10.83 -0.06 12.20
N ILE A 176 -10.26 1.13 12.32
CA ILE A 176 -9.49 1.57 13.48
C ILE A 176 -10.26 2.77 14.05
N GLY A 177 -10.80 2.61 15.25
CA GLY A 177 -11.35 3.72 16.02
C GLY A 177 -10.23 4.46 16.73
N LEU A 178 -10.15 5.77 16.52
CA LEU A 178 -9.24 6.64 17.23
C LEU A 178 -9.90 7.05 18.53
N ALA A 179 -9.31 6.64 19.67
CA ALA A 179 -9.79 7.09 20.96
C ALA A 179 -9.82 8.63 20.98
N THR A 180 -11.01 9.19 21.13
CA THR A 180 -11.18 10.51 21.74
C THR A 180 -10.79 10.31 23.19
N GLY A 181 -9.79 11.05 23.67
CA GLY A 181 -9.39 10.99 25.08
C GLY A 181 -10.55 11.17 26.04
#